data_AF-A0A1B1PTA8-F1
#
_entry.id   AF-A0A1B1PTA8-F1
#
_cell.length_a   1.000
_cell.length_b   1.000
_cell.length_c   1.000
_cell.angle_alpha   90.00
_cell.angle_beta   90.00
_cell.angle_gamma   90.00
#
_symmetry.space_group_name_H-M   'P 1'
#
loop_
_entity.id
_entity.type
_entity.pdbx_description
1 polymer ?
#
loop_
_entity_poly.entity_id
_entity_poly.type
_entity_poly.pdbx_seq_one_letter_code
_entity_poly.pdbx_strand_id
1 'polypeptide(L)'
;MTRTSERKKQGGRPPSYTQEQVYGVIARLIACGTPSRAIDASMVKQELCSAFGISPTVRPESLQKQVDIVLSDYESDEADALLRSLPEMVTASLDHFMQGAREAFALMVARQNARCQAQANNACEELRAEKRTALWRISELEAEVHRLEKNRQTLISERDHHLAEAEKLREKIRSDDEELNRLRGANELVQLLVSQLQQTGHEDMPRAAESASLQDRSAAKRA
;
A
#
# COMPACT_ATOMS: atom_id res chain seq x y z
N MET A 1 17.79 -44.01 0.77
CA MET A 1 17.40 -43.08 1.87
C MET A 1 16.22 -43.67 2.61
N THR A 2 16.48 -44.37 3.71
CA THR A 2 15.48 -45.02 4.55
C THR A 2 14.95 -44.01 5.57
N ARG A 3 13.65 -43.69 5.50
CA ARG A 3 12.96 -42.87 6.49
C ARG A 3 12.84 -43.67 7.79
N THR A 4 13.69 -43.36 8.77
CA THR A 4 13.54 -43.78 10.15
C THR A 4 12.38 -43.02 10.78
N SER A 5 11.21 -43.64 10.86
CA SER A 5 10.14 -43.19 11.75
C SER A 5 10.47 -43.61 13.19
N GLU A 6 10.63 -42.63 14.06
CA GLU A 6 10.95 -42.75 15.48
C GLU A 6 9.96 -43.67 16.21
N ARG A 7 10.48 -44.74 16.84
CA ARG A 7 9.73 -45.55 17.80
C ARG A 7 9.53 -44.75 19.08
N LYS A 8 8.33 -44.17 19.27
CA LYS A 8 7.88 -43.69 20.58
C LYS A 8 7.93 -44.87 21.57
N LYS A 9 8.86 -44.81 22.54
CA LYS A 9 8.97 -45.76 23.64
C LYS A 9 7.74 -45.61 24.55
N GLN A 10 6.72 -46.43 24.33
CA GLN A 10 5.68 -46.66 25.34
C GLN A 10 6.29 -47.57 26.42
N GLY A 11 6.52 -47.02 27.60
CA GLY A 11 6.94 -47.75 28.78
C GLY A 11 5.83 -48.72 29.21
N GLY A 12 5.99 -49.98 28.83
CA GLY A 12 5.12 -51.08 29.21
C GLY A 12 5.85 -52.39 29.03
N ARG A 13 5.44 -53.43 29.77
CA ARG A 13 5.94 -54.80 29.57
C ARG A 13 5.76 -55.15 28.08
N PRO A 14 6.79 -55.68 27.39
CA PRO A 14 6.67 -56.06 25.99
C PRO A 14 5.44 -56.96 25.79
N PRO A 15 4.71 -56.81 24.66
CA PRO A 15 3.62 -57.71 24.34
C PRO A 15 4.13 -59.16 24.37
N SER A 16 3.31 -60.08 24.85
CA SER A 16 3.65 -61.51 24.96
C SER A 16 3.71 -62.23 23.61
N TYR A 17 3.59 -61.49 22.51
CA TYR A 17 3.60 -61.97 21.14
C TYR A 17 4.55 -61.11 20.29
N THR A 18 5.19 -61.73 19.30
CA THR A 18 6.02 -61.03 18.31
C THR A 18 5.26 -60.79 17.01
N GLN A 19 5.75 -59.86 16.19
CA GLN A 19 5.14 -59.56 14.89
C GLN A 19 5.19 -60.77 13.94
N GLU A 20 6.25 -61.57 14.00
CA GLU A 20 6.43 -62.79 13.20
C GLU A 20 5.40 -63.87 13.58
N GLN A 21 5.02 -63.94 14.86
CA GLN A 21 3.97 -64.86 15.31
C GLN A 21 2.60 -64.45 14.78
N VAL A 22 2.29 -63.15 14.81
CA VAL A 22 1.05 -62.61 14.22
C VAL A 22 1.02 -62.88 12.71
N TYR A 23 2.12 -62.64 12.02
CA TYR A 23 2.26 -62.95 10.59
C TYR A 23 2.06 -64.45 10.30
N GLY A 24 2.71 -65.32 11.08
CA GLY A 24 2.59 -66.78 10.91
C GLY A 24 1.21 -67.34 11.27
N VAL A 25 0.43 -66.67 12.11
CA VAL A 25 -0.99 -67.01 12.35
C VAL A 25 -1.85 -66.57 11.18
N ILE A 26 -1.72 -65.31 10.75
CA ILE A 26 -2.52 -64.76 9.65
C ILE A 26 -2.26 -65.53 8.35
N ALA A 27 -1.00 -65.80 8.02
CA ALA A 27 -0.63 -66.60 6.85
C ALA A 27 -1.22 -68.02 6.90
N ARG A 28 -1.30 -68.65 8.08
CA ARG A 28 -1.95 -69.95 8.26
C ARG A 28 -3.47 -69.86 8.07
N LEU A 29 -4.12 -68.85 8.62
CA LEU A 29 -5.56 -68.63 8.44
C LEU A 29 -5.91 -68.45 6.96
N ILE A 30 -5.11 -67.67 6.23
CA ILE A 30 -5.28 -67.47 4.78
C ILE A 30 -5.04 -68.79 4.03
N ALA A 31 -3.97 -69.53 4.35
CA ALA A 31 -3.69 -70.84 3.73
C ALA A 31 -4.78 -71.88 3.97
N CYS A 32 -5.49 -71.80 5.09
CA CYS A 32 -6.65 -72.63 5.41
C CYS A 32 -7.95 -72.18 4.71
N GLY A 33 -7.89 -71.13 3.88
CA GLY A 33 -9.03 -70.64 3.10
C GLY A 33 -9.87 -69.57 3.80
N THR A 34 -9.41 -69.00 4.93
CA THR A 34 -10.10 -67.87 5.56
C THR A 34 -9.83 -66.59 4.77
N PRO A 35 -10.86 -65.88 4.26
CA PRO A 35 -10.64 -64.65 3.51
C PRO A 35 -10.10 -63.55 4.43
N SER A 36 -9.13 -62.76 3.95
CA SER A 36 -8.43 -61.71 4.71
C SER A 36 -9.37 -60.76 5.46
N ARG A 37 -10.50 -60.38 4.82
CA ARG A 37 -11.57 -59.54 5.40
C ARG A 37 -12.32 -60.14 6.60
N ALA A 38 -12.21 -61.45 6.82
CA ALA A 38 -12.86 -62.16 7.91
C ALA A 38 -11.90 -62.48 9.07
N ILE A 39 -10.62 -62.13 8.93
CA ILE A 39 -9.61 -62.32 9.97
C ILE A 39 -9.66 -61.11 10.91
N ASP A 40 -10.09 -61.33 12.15
CA ASP A 40 -10.14 -60.29 13.19
C ASP A 40 -9.15 -60.58 14.33
N ALA A 41 -8.93 -59.61 15.21
CA ALA A 41 -8.02 -59.79 16.35
C ALA A 41 -8.46 -60.90 17.32
N SER A 42 -9.75 -61.22 17.40
CA SER A 42 -10.26 -62.29 18.28
C SER A 42 -9.83 -63.66 17.76
N MET A 43 -9.95 -63.88 16.45
CA MET A 43 -9.55 -65.08 15.75
C MET A 43 -8.02 -65.27 15.78
N VAL A 44 -7.27 -64.19 15.49
CA VAL A 44 -5.80 -64.22 15.59
C VAL A 44 -5.35 -64.47 17.03
N LYS A 45 -6.02 -63.88 18.03
CA LYS A 45 -5.73 -64.15 19.44
C LYS A 45 -5.96 -65.61 19.80
N GLN A 46 -7.06 -66.21 19.36
CA GLN A 46 -7.39 -67.61 19.64
C GLN A 46 -6.29 -68.54 19.09
N GLU A 47 -5.83 -68.28 17.86
CA GLU A 47 -4.76 -69.04 17.22
C GLU A 47 -3.38 -68.78 17.83
N LEU A 48 -3.09 -67.55 18.28
CA LEU A 48 -1.87 -67.25 19.04
C LEU A 48 -1.83 -67.99 20.38
N CYS A 49 -2.97 -68.14 21.04
CA CYS A 49 -3.07 -68.90 22.28
C CYS A 49 -2.93 -70.41 22.03
N SER A 50 -3.57 -70.95 21.00
CA SER A 50 -3.56 -72.38 20.68
C SER A 50 -2.21 -72.84 20.10
N ALA A 51 -1.65 -72.11 19.14
CA ALA A 51 -0.49 -72.54 18.37
C ALA A 51 0.85 -72.12 18.98
N PHE A 52 0.87 -71.04 19.78
CA PHE A 52 2.11 -70.49 20.37
C PHE A 52 2.10 -70.44 21.89
N GLY A 53 1.03 -70.89 22.55
CA GLY A 53 0.94 -70.94 24.02
C GLY A 53 0.98 -69.55 24.69
N ILE A 54 0.60 -68.51 23.96
CA ILE A 54 0.65 -67.13 24.43
C ILE A 54 -0.48 -66.89 25.45
N SER A 55 -0.24 -65.99 26.42
CA SER A 55 -1.20 -65.75 27.50
C SER A 55 -2.59 -65.35 26.97
N PRO A 56 -3.68 -65.97 27.48
CA PRO A 56 -5.05 -65.66 27.06
C PRO A 56 -5.51 -64.25 27.50
N THR A 57 -4.70 -63.57 28.31
CA THR A 57 -5.00 -62.24 28.87
C THR A 57 -4.73 -61.08 27.91
N VAL A 58 -4.17 -61.34 26.72
CA VAL A 58 -3.98 -60.31 25.69
C VAL A 58 -5.33 -59.72 25.28
N ARG A 59 -5.44 -58.39 25.32
CA ARG A 59 -6.65 -57.68 24.87
C ARG A 59 -6.72 -57.65 23.35
N PRO A 60 -7.81 -58.08 22.71
CA PRO A 60 -7.96 -58.04 21.25
C PRO A 60 -7.74 -56.65 20.67
N GLU A 61 -8.12 -55.60 21.39
CA GLU A 61 -7.96 -54.20 20.97
C GLU A 61 -6.49 -53.81 20.84
N SER A 62 -5.62 -54.39 21.67
CA SER A 62 -4.16 -54.19 21.57
C SER A 62 -3.54 -54.94 20.40
N LEU A 63 -4.19 -55.99 19.90
CA LEU A 63 -3.71 -56.83 18.80
C LEU A 63 -4.24 -56.35 17.44
N GLN A 64 -5.43 -55.73 17.40
CA GLN A 64 -6.10 -55.28 16.19
C GLN A 64 -5.21 -54.45 15.27
N LYS A 65 -4.50 -53.46 15.82
CA LYS A 65 -3.58 -52.63 15.03
C LYS A 65 -2.49 -53.45 14.33
N GLN A 66 -1.98 -54.49 14.98
CA GLN A 66 -0.94 -55.34 14.40
C GLN A 66 -1.52 -56.29 13.34
N VAL A 67 -2.76 -56.75 13.53
CA VAL A 67 -3.50 -57.55 12.54
C VAL A 67 -3.79 -56.72 11.30
N ASP A 68 -4.29 -55.49 11.46
CA ASP A 68 -4.58 -54.58 10.35
C ASP A 68 -3.34 -54.28 9.50
N ILE A 69 -2.19 -54.02 10.15
CA ILE A 69 -0.92 -53.79 9.45
C ILE A 69 -0.52 -55.04 8.64
N VAL A 70 -0.55 -56.21 9.26
CA VAL A 70 -0.14 -57.44 8.59
C VAL A 70 -1.08 -57.82 7.45
N LEU A 71 -2.40 -57.62 7.61
CA LEU A 71 -3.37 -57.84 6.54
C LEU A 71 -3.16 -56.84 5.39
N SER A 72 -2.91 -55.57 5.68
CA SER A 72 -2.59 -54.56 4.66
C SER A 72 -1.30 -54.88 3.91
N ASP A 73 -0.27 -55.36 4.61
CA ASP A 73 0.99 -55.80 3.98
C ASP A 73 0.73 -57.00 3.07
N TYR A 74 -0.08 -57.97 3.51
CA TYR A 74 -0.44 -59.15 2.72
C TYR A 74 -1.25 -58.80 1.47
N GLU A 75 -2.23 -57.89 1.59
CA GLU A 75 -3.01 -57.40 0.45
C GLU A 75 -2.14 -56.65 -0.56
N SER A 76 -1.17 -55.86 -0.09
CA SER A 76 -0.20 -55.17 -0.95
C SER A 76 0.72 -56.16 -1.66
N ASP A 77 1.24 -57.17 -0.96
CA ASP A 77 2.10 -58.21 -1.53
C ASP A 77 1.34 -59.08 -2.54
N GLU A 78 0.07 -59.40 -2.26
CA GLU A 78 -0.81 -60.11 -3.18
C GLU A 78 -1.08 -59.27 -4.44
N ALA A 79 -1.40 -57.98 -4.28
CA ALA A 79 -1.59 -57.07 -5.40
C ALA A 79 -0.32 -56.96 -6.27
N ASP A 80 0.85 -56.81 -5.64
CA ASP A 80 2.14 -56.78 -6.34
C ASP A 80 2.43 -58.10 -7.06
N ALA A 81 2.13 -59.24 -6.43
CA ALA A 81 2.30 -60.56 -7.05
C ALA A 81 1.38 -60.74 -8.27
N LEU A 82 0.12 -60.31 -8.16
CA LEU A 82 -0.84 -60.32 -9.26
C LEU A 82 -0.38 -59.41 -10.40
N LEU A 83 0.12 -58.22 -10.10
CA LEU A 83 0.67 -57.29 -11.10
C LEU A 83 1.91 -57.86 -11.79
N ARG A 84 2.82 -58.52 -11.05
CA ARG A 84 4.00 -59.20 -11.61
C ARG A 84 3.64 -60.42 -12.46
N SER A 85 2.48 -61.03 -12.22
CA SER A 85 2.00 -62.16 -13.01
C SER A 85 1.48 -61.76 -14.39
N LEU A 86 1.26 -60.46 -14.64
CA LEU A 86 0.82 -59.97 -15.94
C LEU A 86 1.86 -60.23 -17.03
N PRO A 87 1.43 -60.61 -18.25
CA PRO A 87 2.34 -60.75 -19.38
C PRO A 87 3.08 -59.45 -19.67
N GLU A 88 4.36 -59.56 -20.02
CA GLU A 88 5.24 -58.41 -20.32
C GLU A 88 4.68 -57.49 -21.41
N MET A 89 3.93 -58.04 -22.37
CA MET A 89 3.25 -57.25 -23.41
C MET A 89 2.16 -56.32 -22.84
N VAL A 90 1.46 -56.75 -21.78
CA VAL A 90 0.40 -55.96 -21.14
C VAL A 90 1.02 -54.84 -20.29
N THR A 91 2.06 -55.14 -19.52
CA THR A 91 2.77 -54.14 -18.71
C THR A 91 3.43 -53.09 -19.60
N ALA A 92 4.11 -53.49 -20.68
CA ALA A 92 4.69 -52.56 -21.65
C ALA A 92 3.63 -51.66 -22.31
N SER A 93 2.44 -52.19 -22.60
CA SER A 93 1.33 -51.41 -23.17
C SER A 93 0.78 -50.38 -22.18
N LEU A 94 0.65 -50.76 -20.90
CA LEU A 94 0.24 -49.86 -19.82
C LEU A 94 1.27 -48.75 -19.60
N ASP A 95 2.55 -49.08 -19.56
CA ASP A 95 3.64 -48.11 -19.40
C ASP A 95 3.67 -47.12 -20.56
N HIS A 96 3.51 -47.60 -21.80
CA HIS A 96 3.44 -46.73 -22.97
C HIS A 96 2.24 -45.78 -22.91
N PHE A 97 1.06 -46.28 -22.53
CA PHE A 97 -0.13 -45.46 -22.36
C PHE A 97 0.07 -44.39 -21.27
N MET A 98 0.60 -44.79 -20.10
CA MET A 98 0.85 -43.88 -18.98
C MET A 98 1.90 -42.82 -19.34
N GLN A 99 2.93 -43.19 -20.11
CA GLN A 99 3.91 -42.25 -20.63
C GLN A 99 3.26 -41.24 -21.58
N GLY A 100 2.43 -41.69 -22.53
CA GLY A 100 1.70 -40.80 -23.44
C GLY A 100 0.76 -39.85 -22.69
N ALA A 101 0.03 -40.34 -21.68
CA ALA A 101 -0.81 -39.52 -20.83
C ALA A 101 0.02 -38.46 -20.08
N ARG A 102 1.15 -38.88 -19.48
CA ARG A 102 2.07 -37.97 -18.77
C ARG A 102 2.59 -36.87 -19.69
N GLU A 103 3.01 -37.21 -20.89
CA GLU A 103 3.50 -36.25 -21.88
C GLU A 103 2.42 -35.26 -22.30
N ALA A 104 1.20 -35.74 -22.55
CA ALA A 104 0.06 -34.87 -22.88
C ALA A 104 -0.26 -33.88 -21.75
N PHE A 105 -0.32 -34.35 -20.51
CA PHE A 105 -0.53 -33.49 -19.34
C PHE A 105 0.62 -32.50 -19.14
N ALA A 106 1.87 -32.94 -19.26
CA ALA A 106 3.04 -32.09 -19.13
C ALA A 106 3.04 -30.98 -20.19
N LEU A 107 2.72 -31.31 -21.44
CA LEU A 107 2.63 -30.33 -22.53
C LEU A 107 1.51 -29.31 -22.29
N MET A 108 0.35 -29.76 -21.80
CA MET A 108 -0.76 -28.86 -21.45
C MET A 108 -0.35 -27.88 -20.36
N VAL A 109 0.26 -28.37 -19.27
CA VAL A 109 0.74 -27.54 -18.16
C VAL A 109 1.84 -26.58 -18.64
N ALA A 110 2.78 -27.05 -19.46
CA ALA A 110 3.84 -26.21 -20.02
C ALA A 110 3.27 -25.07 -20.88
N ARG A 111 2.28 -25.37 -21.74
CA ARG A 111 1.60 -24.35 -22.56
C ARG A 111 0.87 -23.33 -21.70
N GLN A 112 0.16 -23.78 -20.66
CA GLN A 112 -0.54 -22.87 -19.76
C GLN A 112 0.43 -21.99 -18.98
N ASN A 113 1.51 -22.58 -18.46
CA ASN A 113 2.55 -21.83 -17.76
C ASN A 113 3.20 -20.77 -18.67
N ALA A 114 3.54 -21.14 -19.92
CA ALA A 114 4.10 -20.19 -20.89
C ALA A 114 3.14 -19.02 -21.16
N ARG A 115 1.83 -19.27 -21.27
CA ARG A 115 0.82 -18.22 -21.42
C ARG A 115 0.75 -17.31 -20.21
N CYS A 116 0.68 -17.88 -19.00
CA CYS A 116 0.67 -17.11 -17.75
C CYS A 116 1.94 -16.26 -17.62
N GLN A 117 3.11 -16.81 -17.97
CA GLN A 117 4.37 -16.09 -17.92
C GLN A 117 4.41 -14.93 -18.93
N ALA A 118 3.92 -15.15 -20.15
CA ALA A 118 3.79 -14.08 -21.14
C ALA A 118 2.84 -12.96 -20.67
N GLN A 119 1.69 -13.31 -20.10
CA GLN A 119 0.75 -12.34 -19.53
C GLN A 119 1.37 -11.54 -18.37
N ALA A 120 2.08 -12.22 -17.46
CA ALA A 120 2.76 -11.56 -16.36
C ALA A 120 3.86 -10.61 -16.85
N ASN A 121 4.64 -11.02 -17.86
CA ASN A 121 5.66 -10.17 -18.46
C ASN A 121 5.06 -8.92 -19.11
N ASN A 122 3.97 -9.07 -19.87
CA ASN A 122 3.28 -7.95 -20.50
C ASN A 122 2.75 -6.96 -19.43
N ALA A 123 2.10 -7.46 -18.38
CA ALA A 123 1.62 -6.61 -17.28
C ALA A 123 2.77 -5.88 -16.58
N CYS A 124 3.93 -6.54 -16.39
CA CYS A 124 5.12 -5.88 -15.86
C CYS A 124 5.66 -4.78 -16.79
N GLU A 125 5.61 -4.98 -18.10
CA GLU A 125 6.04 -3.98 -19.07
C GLU A 125 5.11 -2.76 -19.12
N GLU A 126 3.79 -2.99 -19.09
CA GLU A 126 2.77 -1.94 -18.97
C GLU A 126 3.00 -1.11 -17.71
N LEU A 127 3.13 -1.75 -16.54
CA LEU A 127 3.39 -1.06 -15.28
C LEU A 127 4.72 -0.28 -15.30
N ARG A 128 5.76 -0.80 -15.97
CA ARG A 128 7.02 -0.06 -16.15
C ARG A 128 6.83 1.16 -17.04
N ALA A 129 6.01 1.07 -18.09
CA ALA A 129 5.71 2.20 -18.97
C ALA A 129 4.92 3.28 -18.22
N GLU A 130 3.86 2.89 -17.51
CA GLU A 130 3.08 3.80 -16.66
C GLU A 130 3.94 4.48 -15.60
N LYS A 131 4.81 3.72 -14.92
CA LYS A 131 5.76 4.28 -13.94
C LYS A 131 6.66 5.34 -14.58
N ARG A 132 7.20 5.10 -15.78
CA ARG A 132 8.04 6.09 -16.48
C ARG A 132 7.25 7.36 -16.80
N THR A 133 6.03 7.22 -17.29
CA THR A 133 5.14 8.36 -17.57
C THR A 133 4.81 9.16 -16.30
N ALA A 134 4.49 8.47 -15.20
CA ALA A 134 4.21 9.11 -13.93
C ALA A 134 5.42 9.87 -13.38
N LEU A 135 6.62 9.27 -13.43
CA LEU A 135 7.86 9.92 -13.00
C LEU A 135 8.17 11.17 -13.84
N TRP A 136 7.96 11.09 -15.16
CA TRP A 136 8.12 12.25 -16.04
C TRP A 136 7.16 13.37 -15.66
N ARG A 137 5.88 13.05 -15.42
CA ARG A 137 4.86 14.03 -15.02
C ARG A 137 5.15 14.62 -13.64
N ILE A 138 5.66 13.83 -12.69
CA ILE A 138 6.10 14.33 -11.38
C ILE A 138 7.23 15.34 -11.57
N SER A 139 8.25 15.02 -12.36
CA SER A 139 9.37 15.92 -12.61
C SER A 139 8.92 17.23 -13.27
N GLU A 140 7.98 17.17 -14.20
CA GLU A 140 7.40 18.36 -14.84
C GLU A 140 6.65 19.23 -13.81
N LEU A 141 5.84 18.62 -12.94
CA LEU A 141 5.11 19.33 -11.89
C LEU A 141 6.06 19.93 -10.84
N GLU A 142 7.11 19.20 -10.45
CA GLU A 142 8.14 19.71 -9.55
C GLU A 142 8.84 20.93 -10.14
N ALA A 143 9.20 20.90 -11.43
CA ALA A 143 9.80 22.04 -12.12
C ALA A 143 8.85 23.25 -12.15
N GLU A 144 7.56 23.02 -12.38
CA GLU A 144 6.55 24.08 -12.36
C GLU A 144 6.36 24.68 -10.96
N VAL A 145 6.35 23.85 -9.91
CA VAL A 145 6.32 24.33 -8.51
C VAL A 145 7.51 25.22 -8.22
N HIS A 146 8.73 24.81 -8.58
CA HIS A 146 9.93 25.63 -8.38
C HIS A 146 9.84 26.97 -9.13
N ARG A 147 9.30 26.96 -10.36
CA ARG A 147 9.09 28.18 -11.15
C ARG A 147 8.10 29.12 -10.46
N LEU A 148 6.98 28.59 -9.97
CA LEU A 148 5.96 29.36 -9.27
C LEU A 148 6.47 29.90 -7.93
N GLU A 149 7.25 29.13 -7.19
CA GLU A 149 7.89 29.58 -5.95
C GLU A 149 8.85 30.74 -6.19
N LYS A 150 9.68 30.65 -7.24
CA LYS A 150 10.57 31.74 -7.64
C LYS A 150 9.77 33.00 -8.01
N ASN A 151 8.74 32.87 -8.83
CA ASN A 151 7.89 33.99 -9.21
C ASN A 151 7.20 34.62 -7.99
N ARG A 152 6.72 33.80 -7.05
CA ARG A 152 6.13 34.27 -5.79
C ARG A 152 7.15 35.09 -5.00
N GLN A 153 8.38 34.61 -4.90
CA GLN A 153 9.43 35.33 -4.18
C GLN A 153 9.76 36.68 -4.83
N THR A 154 9.81 36.72 -6.17
CA THR A 154 9.98 37.98 -6.92
C THR A 154 8.84 38.95 -6.63
N LEU A 155 7.58 38.51 -6.72
CA LEU A 155 6.41 39.35 -6.42
C LEU A 155 6.41 39.86 -4.97
N ILE A 156 6.82 39.04 -4.01
CA ILE A 156 6.99 39.46 -2.61
C ILE A 156 8.03 40.58 -2.52
N SER A 157 9.18 40.43 -3.16
CA SER A 157 10.23 41.45 -3.13
C SER A 157 9.80 42.77 -3.80
N GLU A 158 9.07 42.69 -4.92
CA GLU A 158 8.51 43.86 -5.61
C GLU A 158 7.47 44.57 -4.75
N ARG A 159 6.55 43.79 -4.13
CA ARG A 159 5.57 44.34 -3.18
C ARG A 159 6.27 45.06 -2.03
N ASP A 160 7.25 44.43 -1.41
CA ASP A 160 7.95 45.00 -0.25
C ASP A 160 8.72 46.27 -0.64
N HIS A 161 9.31 46.29 -1.84
CA HIS A 161 9.92 47.49 -2.41
C HIS A 161 8.92 48.63 -2.59
N HIS A 162 7.78 48.37 -3.24
CA HIS A 162 6.75 49.39 -3.45
C HIS A 162 6.10 49.86 -2.14
N LEU A 163 5.95 48.99 -1.14
CA LEU A 163 5.49 49.39 0.19
C LEU A 163 6.48 50.35 0.85
N ALA A 164 7.78 50.08 0.74
CA ALA A 164 8.82 50.97 1.25
C ALA A 164 8.86 52.32 0.51
N GLU A 165 8.68 52.33 -0.81
CA GLU A 165 8.56 53.56 -1.59
C GLU A 165 7.32 54.38 -1.20
N ALA A 166 6.17 53.70 -1.06
CA ALA A 166 4.93 54.34 -0.64
C ALA A 166 5.06 54.97 0.75
N GLU A 167 5.76 54.31 1.68
CA GLU A 167 5.98 54.87 3.02
C GLU A 167 6.89 56.11 2.98
N LYS A 168 7.97 56.09 2.19
CA LYS A 168 8.82 57.28 1.96
C LYS A 168 8.03 58.44 1.37
N LEU A 169 7.14 58.18 0.41
CA LEU A 169 6.29 59.22 -0.17
C LEU A 169 5.30 59.78 0.85
N ARG A 170 4.69 58.93 1.69
CA ARG A 170 3.81 59.39 2.79
C ARG A 170 4.55 60.26 3.79
N GLU A 171 5.78 59.90 4.13
CA GLU A 171 6.62 60.67 5.05
C GLU A 171 7.01 62.03 4.43
N LYS A 172 7.34 62.05 3.13
CA LYS A 172 7.57 63.28 2.39
C LYS A 172 6.34 64.18 2.34
N ILE A 173 5.17 63.64 2.00
CA ILE A 173 3.90 64.38 2.00
C ILE A 173 3.65 65.00 3.38
N ARG A 174 3.87 64.24 4.46
CA ARG A 174 3.71 64.74 5.83
C ARG A 174 4.66 65.92 6.12
N SER A 175 5.93 65.80 5.71
CA SER A 175 6.92 66.87 5.84
C SER A 175 6.53 68.12 5.04
N ASP A 176 6.11 67.94 3.79
CA ASP A 176 5.70 69.02 2.90
C ASP A 176 4.43 69.72 3.46
N ASP A 177 3.47 68.96 4.00
CA ASP A 177 2.27 69.49 4.67
C ASP A 177 2.62 70.30 5.93
N GLU A 178 3.57 69.83 6.74
CA GLU A 178 4.08 70.60 7.90
C GLU A 178 4.74 71.91 7.47
N GLU A 179 5.53 71.89 6.39
CA GLU A 179 6.16 73.09 5.84
C GLU A 179 5.12 74.07 5.27
N LEU A 180 4.13 73.60 4.51
CA LEU A 180 3.03 74.41 4.00
C LEU A 180 2.25 75.07 5.13
N ASN A 181 1.98 74.35 6.23
CA ASN A 181 1.31 74.91 7.40
C ASN A 181 2.16 76.00 8.08
N ARG A 182 3.47 75.83 8.18
CA ARG A 182 4.38 76.87 8.70
C ARG A 182 4.39 78.11 7.80
N LEU A 183 4.50 77.93 6.49
CA LEU A 183 4.50 79.01 5.51
C LEU A 183 3.15 79.76 5.50
N ARG A 184 2.03 79.04 5.64
CA ARG A 184 0.70 79.63 5.77
C ARG A 184 0.60 80.50 7.00
N GLY A 185 1.01 80.00 8.17
CA GLY A 185 1.02 80.79 9.41
C GLY A 185 1.93 82.03 9.31
N ALA A 186 3.09 81.91 8.67
CA ALA A 186 3.97 83.06 8.41
C ALA A 186 3.31 84.09 7.49
N ASN A 187 2.62 83.65 6.43
CA ASN A 187 1.90 84.54 5.52
C ASN A 187 0.73 85.25 6.20
N GLU A 188 -0.03 84.55 7.06
CA GLU A 188 -1.10 85.15 7.87
C GLU A 188 -0.56 86.25 8.80
N LEU A 189 0.60 86.03 9.43
CA LEU A 189 1.27 87.05 10.24
C LEU A 189 1.70 88.27 9.41
N VAL A 190 2.27 88.04 8.23
CA VAL A 190 2.64 89.12 7.30
C VAL A 190 1.40 89.90 6.86
N GLN A 191 0.30 89.22 6.53
CA GLN A 191 -0.97 89.87 6.18
C GLN A 191 -1.54 90.70 7.34
N LEU A 192 -1.45 90.21 8.58
CA LEU A 192 -1.85 90.95 9.77
C LEU A 192 -0.99 92.22 9.94
N LEU A 193 0.33 92.10 9.80
CA LEU A 193 1.28 93.22 9.86
C LEU A 193 0.99 94.27 8.77
N VAL A 194 0.80 93.85 7.52
CA VAL A 194 0.46 94.74 6.41
C VAL A 194 -0.89 95.44 6.67
N SER A 195 -1.88 94.71 7.18
CA SER A 195 -3.18 95.27 7.52
C SER A 195 -3.09 96.30 8.65
N GLN A 196 -2.28 96.05 9.67
CA GLN A 196 -2.03 96.99 10.77
C GLN A 196 -1.31 98.26 10.30
N LEU A 197 -0.30 98.12 9.42
CA LEU A 197 0.39 99.27 8.82
C LEU A 197 -0.53 100.10 7.93
N GLN A 198 -1.49 99.48 7.24
CA GLN A 198 -2.52 100.19 6.48
C GLN A 198 -3.52 100.92 7.39
N GLN A 199 -3.81 100.40 8.59
CA GLN A 199 -4.66 101.05 9.58
C GLN A 199 -3.96 102.25 10.23
N THR A 200 -2.67 102.13 10.60
CA THR A 200 -1.90 103.26 11.16
C THR A 200 -1.59 104.33 10.11
N GLY A 201 -1.42 103.95 8.84
CA GLY A 201 -1.33 104.90 7.73
C GLY A 201 -2.63 105.65 7.44
N HIS A 202 -3.77 105.18 7.96
CA HIS A 202 -5.07 105.84 7.80
C HIS A 202 -5.41 106.81 8.96
N GLU A 203 -4.71 106.72 10.10
CA GLU A 203 -4.94 107.59 11.27
C GLU A 203 -4.10 108.89 11.27
N ASP A 204 -3.07 109.01 10.42
CA ASP A 204 -2.21 110.21 10.31
C ASP A 204 -2.60 111.21 9.20
N MET A 205 -3.83 111.12 8.66
CA MET A 205 -4.36 112.13 7.71
C MET A 205 -5.24 113.16 8.44
N PRO A 206 -4.82 114.44 8.57
CA PRO A 206 -5.67 115.48 9.12
C PRO A 206 -6.76 115.83 8.10
N ARG A 207 -8.03 115.57 8.46
CA ARG A 207 -9.18 116.15 7.77
C ARG A 207 -9.33 117.63 8.16
N ALA A 208 -8.88 118.52 7.28
CA ALA A 208 -9.44 119.85 7.07
C ALA A 208 -9.94 119.89 5.61
N ALA A 209 -11.26 119.93 5.37
CA ALA A 209 -12.03 121.11 4.92
C ALA A 209 -11.52 121.69 3.57
N GLU A 210 -12.29 121.98 2.52
CA GLU A 210 -13.70 122.37 2.38
C GLU A 210 -14.00 122.48 0.86
N SER A 211 -15.16 121.97 0.40
CA SER A 211 -16.28 122.70 -0.25
C SER A 211 -16.34 122.91 -1.79
N ALA A 212 -17.48 122.43 -2.33
CA ALA A 212 -18.37 123.04 -3.35
C ALA A 212 -17.92 123.09 -4.84
N SER A 213 -18.77 122.93 -5.87
CA SER A 213 -20.23 122.86 -6.00
C SER A 213 -20.66 122.22 -7.35
N LEU A 214 -21.78 121.49 -7.33
CA LEU A 214 -22.89 121.47 -8.31
C LEU A 214 -22.61 121.54 -9.83
N GLN A 215 -23.02 120.50 -10.56
CA GLN A 215 -24.21 120.62 -11.42
C GLN A 215 -24.80 119.27 -11.87
N ASP A 216 -26.04 119.11 -11.43
CA ASP A 216 -27.17 118.32 -11.89
C ASP A 216 -27.27 118.13 -13.42
N ARG A 217 -27.45 116.89 -13.90
CA ARG A 217 -28.54 116.49 -14.83
C ARG A 217 -28.49 115.04 -15.31
N SER A 218 -29.59 114.36 -15.00
CA SER A 218 -30.38 113.45 -15.85
C SER A 218 -29.80 112.12 -16.34
N ALA A 219 -30.34 111.06 -15.73
CA ALA A 219 -31.22 110.06 -16.36
C ALA A 219 -30.65 109.01 -17.34
N ALA A 220 -30.83 107.76 -16.90
CA ALA A 220 -31.47 106.64 -17.62
C ALA A 220 -30.73 105.92 -18.77
N LYS A 221 -30.37 104.66 -18.51
CA LYS A 221 -30.78 103.40 -19.21
C LYS A 221 -29.72 102.33 -18.97
N ARG A 222 -30.07 101.21 -18.32
CA ARG A 222 -30.41 99.92 -18.95
C ARG A 222 -29.35 99.43 -19.94
N ALA A 223 -28.52 98.50 -19.50
CA ALA A 223 -28.36 97.14 -20.04
C ALA A 223 -27.34 96.39 -19.16
#